data_AF-A0A526YN49-F1
#
_entry.id   AF-A0A526YN49-F1
#
_cell.length_a   1.000
_cell.length_b   1.000
_cell.length_c   1.000
_cell.angle_alpha   90.00
_cell.angle_beta   90.00
_cell.angle_gamma   90.00
#
_symmetry.space_group_name_H-M   'P 1'
#
loop_
_entity.id
_entity.type
_entity.pdbx_description
1 polymer ?
#
loop_
_entity_poly.entity_id
_entity_poly.type
_entity_poly.pdbx_seq_one_letter_code
_entity_poly.pdbx_strand_id
1 'polypeptide(L)'
;MTIPTPAVQDRSRRIIAIDVARGIALLAMASYHFTWDLEFFGYTDPGLTAFGWWKFYARCIASTFLFLVGVSLFLAHGKQIRWNGFWKRFAMVGGAALAISAATRLATPDSFIFFGILHEIALASLLGLPALLTLVVAAFVITAPLYLRSEIFDHPALWWVGLSATNPRSNDYVPLFPWFGAVLAGIAAAKLAFASGMLTRLAGLTPGRWTNPLVFIGRHSLAFY
;
A
#
# COMPACT_ATOMS: atom_id res chain seq x y z
N MET A 1 -8.11 -23.23 48.03
CA MET A 1 -6.94 -22.55 47.45
C MET A 1 -7.08 -22.59 45.94
N THR A 2 -7.71 -21.58 45.35
CA THR A 2 -7.96 -21.50 43.91
C THR A 2 -6.73 -20.95 43.21
N ILE A 3 -6.10 -21.76 42.37
CA ILE A 3 -4.99 -21.33 41.51
C ILE A 3 -5.56 -20.29 40.53
N PRO A 4 -5.03 -19.07 40.44
CA PRO A 4 -5.44 -18.13 39.42
C PRO A 4 -5.04 -18.69 38.05
N THR A 5 -6.03 -18.95 37.21
CA THR A 5 -5.80 -19.30 35.80
C THR A 5 -5.04 -18.15 35.14
N PRO A 6 -3.93 -18.39 34.42
CA PRO A 6 -3.25 -17.32 33.70
C PRO A 6 -4.21 -16.72 32.68
N ALA A 7 -4.34 -15.39 32.70
CA ALA A 7 -5.16 -14.65 31.77
C ALA A 7 -4.77 -15.00 30.33
N VAL A 8 -5.77 -15.45 29.57
CA VAL A 8 -5.64 -15.80 28.15
C VAL A 8 -4.98 -14.63 27.40
N GLN A 9 -3.91 -14.98 26.68
CA GLN A 9 -3.07 -14.09 25.88
C GLN A 9 -3.84 -12.96 25.20
N ASP A 10 -3.32 -11.76 25.41
CA ASP A 10 -3.78 -10.49 24.85
C ASP A 10 -3.95 -10.62 23.32
N ARG A 11 -5.19 -10.85 22.90
CA ARG A 11 -5.58 -11.02 21.50
C ARG A 11 -5.46 -9.64 20.85
N SER A 12 -4.24 -9.25 20.48
CA SER A 12 -3.84 -7.99 19.83
C SER A 12 -5.06 -7.14 19.48
N ARG A 13 -5.46 -6.29 20.42
CA ARG A 13 -6.72 -5.53 20.34
C ARG A 13 -6.72 -4.76 19.02
N ARG A 14 -7.69 -5.07 18.16
CA ARG A 14 -7.77 -4.53 16.80
C ARG A 14 -7.88 -3.01 16.85
N ILE A 15 -7.02 -2.31 16.12
CA ILE A 15 -6.99 -0.85 16.13
C ILE A 15 -7.99 -0.32 15.10
N ILE A 16 -9.18 0.07 15.55
CA ILE A 16 -10.30 0.52 14.68
C ILE A 16 -9.88 1.72 13.83
N ALA A 17 -9.05 2.62 14.37
CA ALA A 17 -8.54 3.79 13.63
C ALA A 17 -7.83 3.41 12.32
N ILE A 18 -7.15 2.26 12.27
CA ILE A 18 -6.48 1.78 11.05
C ILE A 18 -7.51 1.30 10.03
N ASP A 19 -8.56 0.61 10.47
CA ASP A 19 -9.65 0.19 9.57
C ASP A 19 -10.37 1.43 8.98
N VAL A 20 -10.59 2.48 9.79
CA VAL A 20 -11.15 3.76 9.32
C VAL A 20 -10.24 4.43 8.29
N ALA A 21 -8.93 4.52 8.57
CA ALA A 21 -7.96 5.12 7.65
C ALA A 21 -7.93 4.39 6.29
N ARG A 22 -8.00 3.04 6.31
CA ARG A 22 -8.14 2.25 5.08
C ARG A 22 -9.45 2.54 4.35
N GLY A 23 -10.57 2.65 5.07
CA GLY A 23 -11.86 3.01 4.48
C GLY A 23 -11.82 4.36 3.76
N ILE A 24 -11.21 5.37 4.39
CA ILE A 24 -11.01 6.70 3.78
C ILE A 24 -10.14 6.60 2.53
N ALA A 25 -9.02 5.86 2.59
CA ALA A 25 -8.15 5.66 1.44
C ALA A 25 -8.87 5.00 0.25
N LEU A 26 -9.75 4.04 0.52
CA LEU A 26 -10.59 3.38 -0.51
C LEU A 26 -11.62 4.32 -1.13
N LEU A 27 -12.26 5.19 -0.33
CA LEU A 27 -13.16 6.20 -0.88
C LEU A 27 -12.42 7.20 -1.78
N ALA A 28 -11.23 7.64 -1.37
CA ALA A 28 -10.40 8.53 -2.17
C ALA A 28 -9.99 7.89 -3.50
N MET A 29 -9.57 6.62 -3.46
CA MET A 29 -9.28 5.81 -4.64
C MET A 29 -10.49 5.71 -5.58
N ALA A 30 -11.66 5.39 -5.04
CA ALA A 30 -12.89 5.30 -5.82
C ALA A 30 -13.24 6.62 -6.50
N SER A 31 -13.10 7.75 -5.80
CA SER A 31 -13.35 9.07 -6.42
C SER A 31 -12.36 9.43 -7.52
N TYR A 32 -11.09 9.01 -7.40
CA TYR A 32 -10.10 9.18 -8.46
C TYR A 32 -10.46 8.32 -9.68
N HIS A 33 -10.73 7.03 -9.48
CA HIS A 33 -11.09 6.13 -10.59
C HIS A 33 -12.39 6.53 -11.26
N PHE A 34 -13.39 7.00 -10.51
CA PHE A 34 -14.60 7.55 -11.11
C PHE A 34 -14.29 8.69 -12.10
N THR A 35 -13.36 9.58 -11.75
CA THR A 35 -12.94 10.66 -12.66
C THR A 35 -12.14 10.13 -13.85
N TRP A 36 -11.28 9.14 -13.62
CA TRP A 36 -10.55 8.45 -14.69
C TRP A 36 -11.50 7.73 -15.65
N ASP A 37 -12.57 7.11 -15.16
CA ASP A 37 -13.60 6.47 -15.98
C ASP A 37 -14.32 7.51 -16.85
N LEU A 38 -14.68 8.66 -16.26
CA LEU A 38 -15.26 9.77 -17.04
C LEU A 38 -14.33 10.25 -18.15
N GLU A 39 -13.02 10.34 -17.90
CA GLU A 39 -12.01 10.64 -18.94
C GLU A 39 -11.96 9.52 -20.00
N PHE A 40 -11.88 8.26 -19.57
CA PHE A 40 -11.79 7.10 -20.44
C PHE A 40 -13.00 6.96 -21.37
N PHE A 41 -14.20 7.26 -20.88
CA PHE A 41 -15.45 7.27 -21.67
C PHE A 41 -15.68 8.57 -22.46
N GLY A 42 -14.78 9.55 -22.37
CA GLY A 42 -14.85 10.80 -23.14
C GLY A 42 -15.82 11.86 -22.57
N TYR A 43 -16.22 11.75 -21.31
CA TYR A 43 -17.04 12.74 -20.62
C TYR A 43 -16.23 13.94 -20.08
N THR A 44 -14.90 13.84 -20.08
CA THR A 44 -13.99 14.92 -19.66
C THR A 44 -12.79 15.02 -20.61
N ASP A 45 -11.99 16.08 -20.48
CA ASP A 45 -10.85 16.35 -21.36
C ASP A 45 -9.79 15.23 -21.30
N PRO A 46 -9.28 14.75 -22.45
CA PRO A 46 -8.21 13.76 -22.48
C PRO A 46 -6.97 14.23 -21.72
N GLY A 47 -6.45 13.37 -20.85
CA GLY A 47 -5.30 13.63 -20.01
C GLY A 47 -5.62 14.31 -18.67
N LEU A 48 -6.88 14.67 -18.38
CA LEU A 48 -7.27 15.39 -17.15
C LEU A 48 -6.66 14.77 -15.88
N THR A 49 -6.74 13.45 -15.73
CA THR A 49 -6.25 12.75 -14.53
C THR A 49 -4.73 12.60 -14.51
N ALA A 50 -4.04 12.80 -15.64
CA ALA A 50 -2.61 12.59 -15.79
C ALA A 50 -1.73 13.81 -15.43
N PHE A 51 -2.31 14.99 -15.20
CA PHE A 51 -1.55 16.22 -14.88
C PHE A 51 -2.06 16.97 -13.64
N GLY A 52 -1.29 17.99 -13.24
CA GLY A 52 -1.68 18.95 -12.21
C GLY A 52 -2.07 18.32 -10.87
N TRP A 53 -3.20 18.76 -10.32
CA TRP A 53 -3.69 18.34 -9.02
C TRP A 53 -4.16 16.89 -8.99
N TRP A 54 -4.71 16.36 -10.09
CA TRP A 54 -5.15 14.96 -10.17
C TRP A 54 -3.98 13.98 -10.03
N LYS A 55 -2.85 14.29 -10.69
CA LYS A 55 -1.62 13.51 -10.54
C LYS A 55 -1.10 13.53 -9.09
N PHE A 56 -1.16 14.68 -8.43
CA PHE A 56 -0.77 14.79 -7.02
C PHE A 56 -1.73 14.00 -6.12
N TYR A 57 -3.03 14.08 -6.38
CA TYR A 57 -4.06 13.36 -5.66
C TYR A 57 -3.87 11.85 -5.75
N ALA A 58 -3.64 11.31 -6.96
CA ALA A 58 -3.29 9.90 -7.18
C ALA A 58 -2.07 9.48 -6.35
N ARG A 59 -1.02 10.32 -6.31
CA ARG A 59 0.20 10.04 -5.53
C ARG A 59 -0.05 10.01 -4.03
N CYS A 60 -0.90 10.90 -3.51
CA CYS A 60 -1.30 10.91 -2.11
C CYS A 60 -2.10 9.66 -1.74
N ILE A 61 -3.03 9.23 -2.61
CA ILE A 61 -3.80 7.99 -2.43
C ILE A 61 -2.86 6.79 -2.37
N ALA A 62 -2.02 6.60 -3.39
CA ALA A 62 -1.07 5.48 -3.47
C ALA A 62 -0.10 5.47 -2.27
N SER A 63 0.45 6.62 -1.90
CA SER A 63 1.34 6.75 -0.72
C SER A 63 0.62 6.37 0.58
N THR A 64 -0.66 6.74 0.72
CA THR A 64 -1.47 6.38 1.89
C THR A 64 -1.70 4.87 1.97
N PHE A 65 -2.02 4.21 0.86
CA PHE A 65 -2.17 2.74 0.84
C PHE A 65 -0.88 2.03 1.21
N LEU A 66 0.23 2.42 0.59
CA LEU A 66 1.53 1.82 0.84
C LEU A 66 2.01 2.04 2.28
N PHE A 67 1.79 3.25 2.82
CA PHE A 67 2.03 3.53 4.23
C PHE A 67 1.21 2.61 5.14
N LEU A 68 -0.10 2.47 4.88
CA LEU A 68 -0.97 1.58 5.65
C LEU A 68 -0.56 0.11 5.51
N VAL A 69 -0.04 -0.31 4.36
CA VAL A 69 0.56 -1.64 4.19
C VAL A 69 1.76 -1.83 5.10
N GLY A 70 2.65 -0.84 5.18
CA GLY A 70 3.80 -0.86 6.09
C GLY A 70 3.39 -0.97 7.56
N VAL A 71 2.42 -0.16 7.99
CA VAL A 71 1.84 -0.25 9.35
C VAL A 71 1.29 -1.65 9.61
N SER A 72 0.56 -2.20 8.64
CA SER A 72 -0.05 -3.52 8.75
C SER A 72 0.98 -4.64 8.85
N LEU A 73 2.09 -4.53 8.13
CA LEU A 73 3.18 -5.49 8.14
C LEU A 73 3.83 -5.54 9.53
N PHE A 74 4.13 -4.36 10.10
CA PHE A 74 4.67 -4.28 11.47
C PHE A 74 3.71 -4.86 12.51
N LEU A 75 2.41 -4.53 12.44
CA LEU A 75 1.43 -5.08 13.39
C LEU A 75 1.23 -6.59 13.24
N ALA A 76 1.36 -7.13 12.04
CA ALA A 76 1.19 -8.56 11.78
C ALA A 76 2.42 -9.40 12.17
N HIS A 77 3.64 -8.85 12.04
CA HIS A 77 4.89 -9.62 12.11
C HIS A 77 5.96 -9.03 13.04
N GLY A 78 5.71 -7.90 13.70
CA GLY A 78 6.74 -7.12 14.40
C GLY A 78 7.47 -7.84 15.55
N LYS A 79 6.84 -8.83 16.20
CA LYS A 79 7.50 -9.69 17.21
C LYS A 79 7.99 -11.02 16.63
N GLN A 80 7.25 -11.58 15.69
CA GLN A 80 7.53 -12.86 15.05
C GLN A 80 6.82 -12.92 13.70
N ILE A 81 7.52 -13.41 12.68
CA ILE A 81 6.93 -13.59 11.34
C ILE A 81 5.90 -14.73 11.40
N ARG A 82 4.67 -14.43 11.00
CA ARG A 82 3.56 -15.40 10.95
C ARG A 82 3.46 -15.98 9.54
N TRP A 83 4.35 -16.91 9.21
CA TRP A 83 4.54 -17.43 7.85
C TRP A 83 3.25 -17.90 7.16
N ASN A 84 2.38 -18.65 7.85
CA ASN A 84 1.13 -19.12 7.26
C ASN A 84 0.20 -17.96 6.85
N GLY A 85 0.08 -16.94 7.71
CA GLY A 85 -0.72 -15.75 7.40
C GLY A 85 -0.07 -14.87 6.33
N PHE A 86 1.26 -14.77 6.37
CA PHE A 86 2.06 -14.05 5.38
C PHE A 86 1.85 -14.63 3.98
N TRP A 87 2.10 -15.93 3.79
CA TRP A 87 1.99 -16.58 2.48
C TRP A 87 0.57 -16.59 1.95
N LYS A 88 -0.45 -16.75 2.81
CA LYS A 88 -1.85 -16.62 2.40
C LYS A 88 -2.15 -15.23 1.81
N ARG A 89 -1.74 -14.17 2.51
CA ARG A 89 -1.93 -12.79 2.02
C ARG A 89 -1.08 -12.51 0.79
N PHE A 90 0.16 -12.97 0.77
CA PHE A 90 1.07 -12.79 -0.35
C PHE A 90 0.53 -13.45 -1.62
N ALA A 91 0.08 -14.70 -1.56
CA ALA A 91 -0.50 -15.41 -2.70
C ALA A 91 -1.78 -14.74 -3.21
N MET A 92 -2.61 -14.23 -2.31
CA MET A 92 -3.83 -13.50 -2.65
C MET A 92 -3.53 -12.18 -3.38
N VAL A 93 -2.62 -11.36 -2.85
CA VAL A 93 -2.25 -10.07 -3.46
C VAL A 93 -1.46 -10.29 -4.75
N GLY A 94 -0.49 -11.21 -4.74
CA GLY A 94 0.28 -11.57 -5.93
C GLY A 94 -0.58 -12.18 -7.03
N GLY A 95 -1.54 -13.05 -6.67
CA GLY A 95 -2.53 -13.58 -7.60
C GLY A 95 -3.40 -12.50 -8.23
N ALA A 96 -3.88 -11.53 -7.44
CA ALA A 96 -4.62 -10.38 -7.94
C ALA A 96 -3.76 -9.48 -8.86
N ALA A 97 -2.48 -9.27 -8.51
CA ALA A 97 -1.52 -8.52 -9.33
C ALA A 97 -1.31 -9.18 -10.72
N LEU A 98 -1.16 -10.51 -10.75
CA LEU A 98 -1.04 -11.26 -12.00
C LEU A 98 -2.35 -11.23 -12.80
N ALA A 99 -3.50 -11.35 -12.13
CA ALA A 99 -4.81 -11.30 -12.77
C ALA A 99 -5.06 -9.94 -13.43
N ILE A 100 -4.76 -8.82 -12.75
CA ILE A 100 -4.94 -7.48 -13.34
C ILE A 100 -3.97 -7.24 -14.50
N SER A 101 -2.74 -7.76 -14.42
CA SER A 101 -1.79 -7.72 -15.52
C SER A 101 -2.33 -8.43 -16.75
N ALA A 102 -2.87 -9.64 -16.58
CA ALA A 102 -3.45 -10.43 -17.66
C ALA A 102 -4.70 -9.75 -18.25
N ALA A 103 -5.61 -9.27 -17.41
CA ALA A 103 -6.83 -8.60 -17.84
C ALA A 103 -6.53 -7.32 -18.63
N THR A 104 -5.64 -6.47 -18.12
CA THR A 104 -5.26 -5.22 -18.80
C THR A 104 -4.39 -5.45 -20.03
N ARG A 105 -3.65 -6.56 -20.10
CA ARG A 105 -2.92 -6.93 -21.33
C ARG A 105 -3.87 -7.23 -22.49
N LEU A 106 -5.05 -7.75 -22.20
CA LEU A 106 -6.10 -8.02 -23.19
C LEU A 106 -6.95 -6.78 -23.49
N ALA A 107 -7.33 -6.01 -22.45
CA ALA A 107 -8.24 -4.87 -22.60
C ALA A 107 -7.54 -3.57 -23.05
N THR A 108 -6.31 -3.33 -22.60
CA THR A 108 -5.54 -2.09 -22.83
C THR A 108 -4.07 -2.43 -23.13
N PRO A 109 -3.77 -3.10 -24.27
CA PRO A 109 -2.44 -3.68 -24.52
C PRO A 109 -1.30 -2.66 -24.55
N ASP A 110 -1.57 -1.42 -24.97
CA ASP A 110 -0.57 -0.33 -25.07
C ASP A 110 -0.24 0.33 -23.72
N SER A 111 -1.02 0.05 -22.69
CA SER A 111 -0.85 0.63 -21.34
C SER A 111 -1.19 -0.37 -20.24
N PHE A 112 -0.96 -1.66 -20.50
CA PHE A 112 -1.26 -2.72 -19.54
C PHE A 112 -0.44 -2.58 -18.26
N ILE A 113 -1.01 -3.06 -17.15
CA ILE A 113 -0.42 -2.93 -15.83
C ILE A 113 0.61 -4.04 -15.63
N PHE A 114 1.88 -3.76 -15.95
CA PHE A 114 2.98 -4.73 -15.71
C PHE A 114 3.58 -4.62 -14.30
N PHE A 115 3.47 -3.44 -13.66
CA PHE A 115 3.96 -3.21 -12.30
C PHE A 115 3.18 -2.09 -11.61
N GLY A 116 1.93 -2.38 -11.28
CA GLY A 116 1.03 -1.51 -10.52
C GLY A 116 1.11 -1.69 -9.00
N ILE A 117 0.22 -1.03 -8.26
CA ILE A 117 0.23 -0.98 -6.79
C ILE A 117 0.17 -2.37 -6.13
N LEU A 118 -0.56 -3.32 -6.71
CA LEU A 118 -0.65 -4.69 -6.18
C LEU A 118 0.68 -5.45 -6.27
N HIS A 119 1.45 -5.24 -7.35
CA HIS A 119 2.78 -5.82 -7.52
C HIS A 119 3.73 -5.27 -6.46
N GLU A 120 3.68 -3.96 -6.27
CA GLU A 120 4.49 -3.29 -5.27
C GLU A 120 4.11 -3.72 -3.86
N ILE A 121 2.83 -3.86 -3.53
CA ILE A 121 2.41 -4.37 -2.22
C ILE A 121 2.94 -5.79 -1.98
N ALA A 122 2.94 -6.66 -2.99
CA ALA A 122 3.49 -8.00 -2.88
C ALA A 122 5.02 -7.95 -2.65
N LEU A 123 5.76 -7.21 -3.48
CA LEU A 123 7.21 -7.04 -3.36
C LEU A 123 7.60 -6.42 -2.02
N ALA A 124 6.98 -5.30 -1.66
CA ALA A 124 7.21 -4.59 -0.41
C ALA A 124 6.85 -5.44 0.83
N SER A 125 5.87 -6.34 0.72
CA SER A 125 5.56 -7.27 1.82
C SER A 125 6.72 -8.24 2.09
N LEU A 126 7.46 -8.68 1.06
CA LEU A 126 8.67 -9.49 1.21
C LEU A 126 9.84 -8.64 1.72
N LEU A 127 10.13 -7.53 1.03
CA LEU A 127 11.26 -6.67 1.33
C LEU A 127 11.14 -5.97 2.69
N GLY A 128 9.92 -5.80 3.21
CA GLY A 128 9.65 -5.18 4.50
C GLY A 128 9.75 -6.12 5.71
N LEU A 129 9.91 -7.44 5.51
CA LEU A 129 10.05 -8.41 6.61
C LEU A 129 11.31 -8.23 7.47
N PRO A 130 12.49 -7.92 6.90
CA PRO A 130 13.67 -7.59 7.69
C PRO A 130 13.39 -6.29 8.47
N ALA A 131 13.12 -6.40 9.76
CA ALA A 131 12.81 -5.29 10.67
C ALA A 131 13.97 -4.29 10.88
N LEU A 132 15.03 -4.39 10.08
CA LEU A 132 16.22 -3.55 10.07
C LEU A 132 16.05 -2.31 9.17
N LEU A 133 14.90 -2.14 8.52
CA LEU A 133 14.70 -1.01 7.63
C LEU A 133 14.45 0.26 8.46
N THR A 134 15.47 1.11 8.50
CA THR A 134 15.47 2.37 9.23
C THR A 134 14.85 3.49 8.39
N LEU A 135 14.47 4.60 9.03
CA LEU A 135 14.04 5.83 8.35
C LEU A 135 15.08 6.32 7.32
N VAL A 136 16.37 5.98 7.52
CA VAL A 136 17.44 6.28 6.57
C VAL A 136 17.24 5.52 5.26
N VAL A 137 16.87 4.23 5.31
CA VAL A 137 16.56 3.46 4.09
C VAL A 137 15.32 4.03 3.40
N ALA A 138 14.30 4.43 4.16
CA ALA A 138 13.13 5.10 3.59
C ALA A 138 13.51 6.40 2.86
N ALA A 139 14.34 7.24 3.48
CA ALA A 139 14.84 8.48 2.87
C ALA A 139 15.66 8.20 1.61
N PHE A 140 16.53 7.19 1.63
CA PHE A 140 17.28 6.75 0.45
C PHE A 140 16.34 6.30 -0.67
N VAL A 141 15.36 5.44 -0.37
CA VAL A 141 14.40 4.95 -1.38
C VAL A 141 13.58 6.10 -1.99
N ILE A 142 13.17 7.08 -1.18
CA ILE A 142 12.41 8.22 -1.67
C ILE A 142 13.26 9.14 -2.56
N THR A 143 14.54 9.33 -2.21
CA THR A 143 15.42 10.30 -2.88
C THR A 143 16.26 9.69 -4.01
N ALA A 144 16.43 8.37 -4.07
CA ALA A 144 17.20 7.68 -5.09
C ALA A 144 16.81 8.06 -6.53
N PRO A 145 15.51 8.17 -6.91
CA PRO A 145 15.12 8.59 -8.26
C PRO A 145 15.60 10.00 -8.66
N LEU A 146 15.99 10.86 -7.71
CA LEU A 146 16.49 12.19 -8.03
C LEU A 146 17.93 12.18 -8.55
N TYR A 147 18.70 11.12 -8.25
CA TYR A 147 20.13 11.06 -8.52
C TYR A 147 20.56 9.81 -9.33
N LEU A 148 19.82 8.71 -9.23
CA LEU A 148 20.22 7.40 -9.74
C LEU A 148 19.46 6.99 -11.02
N ARG A 149 18.72 7.91 -11.64
CA ARG A 149 18.04 7.63 -12.91
C ARG A 149 19.04 7.43 -14.04
N SER A 150 18.87 6.38 -14.83
CA SER A 150 19.81 6.00 -15.91
C SER A 150 19.12 5.15 -16.97
N GLU A 151 19.63 5.24 -18.21
CA GLU A 151 19.19 4.42 -19.36
C GLU A 151 19.39 2.92 -19.15
N ILE A 152 20.30 2.51 -18.25
CA ILE A 152 20.47 1.09 -17.88
C ILE A 152 19.14 0.51 -17.36
N PHE A 153 18.33 1.32 -16.67
CA PHE A 153 17.03 0.92 -16.14
C PHE A 153 15.88 1.06 -17.16
N ASP A 154 16.15 1.46 -18.40
CA ASP A 154 15.11 1.57 -19.45
C ASP A 154 14.78 0.21 -20.06
N HIS A 155 15.56 -0.84 -19.77
CA HIS A 155 15.24 -2.21 -20.19
C HIS A 155 13.98 -2.73 -19.48
N PRO A 156 13.00 -3.36 -20.18
CA PRO A 156 11.72 -3.78 -19.59
C PRO A 156 11.83 -4.65 -18.33
N ALA A 157 12.84 -5.53 -18.28
CA ALA A 157 13.10 -6.38 -17.11
C ALA A 157 13.47 -5.58 -15.83
N LEU A 158 13.81 -4.30 -15.95
CA LEU A 158 14.23 -3.41 -14.86
C LEU A 158 13.21 -2.31 -14.56
N TRP A 159 12.11 -2.22 -15.33
CA TRP A 159 11.10 -1.17 -15.11
C TRP A 159 10.48 -1.20 -13.72
N TRP A 160 10.40 -2.36 -13.07
CA TRP A 160 9.91 -2.47 -11.69
C TRP A 160 10.80 -1.75 -10.67
N VAL A 161 12.06 -1.41 -11.01
CA VAL A 161 12.96 -0.67 -10.13
C VAL A 161 12.52 0.78 -10.00
N GLY A 162 12.11 1.45 -11.08
CA GLY A 162 11.66 2.86 -11.03
C GLY A 162 12.76 3.91 -11.19
N LEU A 163 13.95 3.48 -11.63
CA LEU A 163 15.10 4.33 -11.91
C LEU A 163 15.34 4.52 -13.42
N SER A 164 14.36 4.19 -14.26
CA SER A 164 14.39 4.46 -15.70
C SER A 164 14.54 5.96 -15.97
N ALA A 165 15.36 6.31 -16.97
CA ALA A 165 15.50 7.70 -17.43
C ALA A 165 14.17 8.19 -18.02
N THR A 166 13.52 7.32 -18.80
CA THR A 166 12.16 7.55 -19.33
C THR A 166 11.19 6.59 -18.67
N ASN A 167 10.14 7.12 -18.04
CA ASN A 167 9.14 6.26 -17.40
C ASN A 167 8.36 5.48 -18.48
N PRO A 168 8.20 4.16 -18.32
CA PRO A 168 7.35 3.37 -19.19
C PRO A 168 5.88 3.78 -19.04
N ARG A 169 5.11 3.61 -20.13
CA ARG A 169 3.67 3.85 -20.14
C ARG A 169 2.94 2.64 -19.56
N SER A 170 2.09 2.88 -18.56
CA SER A 170 1.14 1.92 -17.98
C SER A 170 0.01 2.67 -17.30
N ASN A 171 -1.20 2.10 -17.30
CA ASN A 171 -2.37 2.66 -16.62
C ASN A 171 -2.18 2.74 -15.10
N ASP A 172 -1.34 1.86 -14.55
CA ASP A 172 -0.88 1.92 -13.16
C ASP A 172 0.61 1.54 -13.10
N TYR A 173 1.45 2.46 -12.63
CA TYR A 173 2.89 2.26 -12.55
C TYR A 173 3.43 2.74 -11.20
N VAL A 174 3.70 1.77 -10.33
CA VAL A 174 4.14 1.97 -8.94
C VAL A 174 5.40 1.14 -8.71
N PRO A 175 6.55 1.54 -9.29
CA PRO A 175 7.80 0.78 -9.13
C PRO A 175 8.36 0.84 -7.70
N LEU A 176 9.41 0.07 -7.41
CA LEU A 176 10.06 0.03 -6.10
C LEU A 176 10.46 1.42 -5.60
N PHE A 177 11.16 2.20 -6.43
CA PHE A 177 11.56 3.57 -6.12
C PHE A 177 10.58 4.58 -6.76
N PRO A 178 10.03 5.55 -6.02
CA PRO A 178 10.22 5.84 -4.58
C PRO A 178 9.21 5.14 -3.65
N TRP A 179 8.29 4.35 -4.20
CA TRP A 179 7.05 3.95 -3.53
C TRP A 179 7.24 3.04 -2.31
N PHE A 180 8.24 2.15 -2.35
CA PHE A 180 8.60 1.34 -1.19
C PHE A 180 8.96 2.20 0.03
N GLY A 181 9.44 3.42 -0.18
CA GLY A 181 9.72 4.38 0.87
C GLY A 181 8.49 4.72 1.73
N ALA A 182 7.29 4.77 1.14
CA ALA A 182 6.06 4.97 1.89
C ALA A 182 5.74 3.76 2.79
N VAL A 183 6.00 2.54 2.31
CA VAL A 183 5.86 1.31 3.11
C VAL A 183 6.85 1.33 4.29
N LEU A 184 8.11 1.68 4.04
CA LEU A 184 9.13 1.80 5.08
C LEU A 184 8.77 2.86 6.12
N ALA A 185 8.27 4.02 5.68
CA ALA A 185 7.76 5.06 6.58
C ALA A 185 6.60 4.53 7.44
N GLY A 186 5.70 3.74 6.87
CA GLY A 186 4.62 3.07 7.61
C GLY A 186 5.12 2.10 8.68
N ILE A 187 6.11 1.27 8.34
CA ILE A 187 6.77 0.35 9.29
C ILE A 187 7.42 1.15 10.42
N ALA A 188 8.20 2.18 10.08
CA ALA A 188 8.89 3.01 11.06
C ALA A 188 7.92 3.74 11.99
N ALA A 189 6.85 4.34 11.44
CA ALA A 189 5.80 4.99 12.21
C ALA A 189 5.11 4.02 13.17
N ALA A 190 4.78 2.80 12.72
CA ALA A 190 4.19 1.77 13.56
C ALA A 190 5.14 1.30 14.67
N LYS A 191 6.44 1.19 14.39
CA LYS A 191 7.48 0.85 15.38
C LYS A 191 7.62 1.93 16.45
N LEU A 192 7.65 3.21 16.05
CA LEU A 192 7.67 4.35 16.97
C LEU A 192 6.39 4.43 17.81
N ALA A 193 5.22 4.22 17.19
CA ALA A 193 3.94 4.17 17.87
C ALA A 193 3.84 3.02 18.88
N PHE A 194 4.46 1.87 18.59
CA PHE A 194 4.56 0.75 19.51
C PHE A 194 5.46 1.09 20.70
N ALA A 195 6.68 1.59 20.42
CA ALA A 195 7.67 1.92 21.44
C ALA A 195 7.19 3.03 22.41
N SER A 196 6.41 3.99 21.92
CA SER A 196 5.82 5.08 22.72
C SER A 196 4.54 4.70 23.46
N GLY A 197 4.01 3.48 23.27
CA GLY A 197 2.72 3.05 23.83
C GLY A 197 1.49 3.68 23.15
N MET A 198 1.67 4.45 22.07
CA MET A 198 0.58 5.09 21.32
C MET A 198 -0.39 4.06 20.73
N LEU A 199 0.09 2.90 20.28
CA LEU A 199 -0.79 1.85 19.75
C LEU A 199 -1.79 1.36 20.79
N THR A 200 -1.38 1.24 22.06
CA THR A 200 -2.27 0.85 23.16
C THR A 200 -3.34 1.90 23.41
N ARG A 201 -2.98 3.19 23.32
CA ARG A 201 -3.94 4.31 23.42
C ARG A 201 -4.95 4.28 22.28
N LEU A 202 -4.48 4.10 21.05
CA LEU A 202 -5.34 4.00 19.86
C LEU A 202 -6.27 2.79 19.90
N ALA A 203 -5.81 1.67 20.46
CA ALA A 203 -6.63 0.46 20.65
C ALA A 203 -7.72 0.64 21.73
N GLY A 204 -7.55 1.61 22.64
CA GLY A 204 -8.54 1.99 23.64
C GLY A 204 -9.59 2.98 23.12
N LEU A 205 -9.37 3.60 21.95
CA LEU A 205 -10.35 4.49 21.35
C LEU A 205 -11.54 3.69 20.82
N THR A 206 -12.74 4.15 21.14
CA THR A 206 -13.99 3.69 20.55
C THR A 206 -14.54 4.79 19.63
N PRO A 207 -14.26 4.73 18.32
CA PRO A 207 -14.80 5.70 17.38
C PRO A 207 -16.33 5.71 17.41
N GLY A 208 -16.93 6.87 17.12
CA GLY A 208 -18.39 7.00 17.06
C GLY A 208 -19.00 6.07 16.00
N ARG A 209 -20.27 5.68 16.19
CA ARG A 209 -20.99 4.74 15.32
C ARG A 209 -21.03 5.17 13.84
N TRP A 210 -20.88 6.46 13.56
CA TRP A 210 -20.80 7.02 12.20
C TRP A 210 -19.60 6.49 11.40
N THR A 211 -18.57 5.97 12.06
CA THR A 211 -17.39 5.38 11.41
C THR A 211 -17.62 3.93 10.94
N ASN A 212 -18.72 3.29 11.32
CA ASN A 212 -18.98 1.88 11.02
C ASN A 212 -18.92 1.54 9.51
N PRO A 213 -19.44 2.37 8.58
CA PRO A 213 -19.28 2.12 7.15
C PRO A 213 -17.81 2.12 6.71
N LEU A 214 -17.01 3.07 7.19
CA LEU A 214 -15.57 3.16 6.90
C LEU A 214 -14.82 1.95 7.44
N VAL A 215 -15.16 1.51 8.66
CA VAL A 215 -14.61 0.28 9.26
C VAL A 215 -14.99 -0.93 8.43
N PHE A 216 -16.23 -1.04 7.96
CA PHE A 216 -16.69 -2.16 7.13
C PHE A 216 -15.92 -2.22 5.81
N ILE A 217 -15.80 -1.10 5.10
CA ILE A 217 -15.06 -0.98 3.84
C ILE A 217 -13.58 -1.32 4.06
N GLY A 218 -12.95 -0.72 5.07
CA GLY A 218 -11.54 -0.98 5.39
C GLY A 218 -11.23 -2.43 5.75
N ARG A 219 -12.19 -3.13 6.37
CA ARG A 219 -12.09 -4.56 6.72
C ARG A 219 -12.16 -5.47 5.49
N HIS A 220 -12.90 -5.08 4.47
CA HIS A 220 -13.08 -5.83 3.22
C HIS A 220 -12.32 -5.17 2.07
N SER A 221 -11.23 -4.47 2.38
CA SER A 221 -10.42 -3.72 1.41
C SER A 221 -10.00 -4.54 0.19
N LEU A 222 -9.76 -5.84 0.34
CA LEU A 222 -9.44 -6.71 -0.80
C LEU A 222 -10.61 -6.83 -1.80
N ALA A 223 -11.87 -6.79 -1.37
CA ALA A 223 -13.01 -6.87 -2.27
C ALA A 223 -13.21 -5.59 -3.11
N PHE A 224 -12.49 -4.51 -2.78
CA PHE A 224 -12.47 -3.27 -3.53
C PHE A 224 -11.31 -3.16 -4.53
N TYR A 225 -10.34 -4.08 -4.45
CA TYR A 225 -9.30 -4.26 -5.46
C TYR A 225 -9.79 -5.23 -6.54
#